data_AF-A0A819UB88-F1
#
_entry.id   AF-A0A819UB88-F1
#
_cell.length_a   1.000
_cell.length_b   1.000
_cell.length_c   1.000
_cell.angle_alpha   90.00
_cell.angle_beta   90.00
_cell.angle_gamma   90.00
#
_symmetry.space_group_name_H-M   'P 1'
#
loop_
_entity.id
_entity.type
_entity.pdbx_description
1 polymer ?
#
loop_
_entity_poly.entity_id
_entity_poly.type
_entity_poly.pdbx_seq_one_letter_code
_entity_poly.pdbx_strand_id
1 'polypeptide(L)'
;MNQNKIVYIGSGLAIAIVLFIGGILIGRFAIPRPSNTIDISTETKHSEEEYITIWNNFKQQFLDSISAHEIESNLRDYAQQTHLAGTDDDRLEAESIAGKWRGHGLDVTIHPYDVLLSYPDPIQPNIVSIFDPNNNLIFQSNGSESIFSED
;
A
#
# COMPACT_ATOMS: atom_id res chain seq x y z
N MET A 1 77.74 26.66 -12.04
CA MET A 1 76.57 26.27 -11.22
C MET A 1 76.99 25.04 -10.41
N ASN A 2 77.06 25.15 -9.08
CA ASN A 2 77.86 24.22 -8.25
C ASN A 2 77.27 22.80 -8.27
N GLN A 3 78.09 21.82 -8.68
CA GLN A 3 77.75 20.38 -8.73
C GLN A 3 77.12 19.88 -7.42
N ASN A 4 77.59 20.40 -6.28
CA ASN A 4 77.05 20.05 -4.96
C ASN A 4 75.57 20.43 -4.82
N LYS A 5 75.11 21.55 -5.40
CA LYS A 5 73.69 21.95 -5.34
C LYS A 5 72.79 20.98 -6.11
N ILE A 6 73.26 20.44 -7.24
CA ILE A 6 72.51 19.46 -8.04
C ILE A 6 72.40 18.14 -7.28
N VAL A 7 73.47 17.72 -6.58
CA VAL A 7 73.46 16.50 -5.76
C VAL A 7 72.50 16.63 -4.56
N TYR A 8 72.49 17.78 -3.87
CA TYR A 8 71.56 18.01 -2.75
C TYR A 8 70.09 18.13 -3.19
N ILE A 9 69.83 18.70 -4.37
CA ILE A 9 68.47 18.75 -4.93
C ILE A 9 68.00 17.35 -5.33
N GLY A 10 68.89 16.55 -5.95
CA GLY A 10 68.60 15.16 -6.32
C GLY A 10 68.34 14.25 -5.12
N SER A 11 69.14 14.37 -4.05
CA SER A 11 68.94 13.59 -2.83
C SER A 11 67.68 14.01 -2.07
N GLY A 12 67.37 15.30 -2.02
CA GLY A 12 66.13 15.81 -1.45
C GLY A 12 64.88 15.29 -2.17
N LEU A 13 64.91 15.22 -3.50
CA LEU A 13 63.80 14.68 -4.29
C LEU A 13 63.59 13.18 -4.05
N ALA A 14 64.67 12.40 -3.95
CA ALA A 14 64.59 10.97 -3.68
C ALA A 14 63.98 10.69 -2.28
N ILE A 15 64.36 11.46 -1.26
CA ILE A 15 63.80 11.33 0.09
C ILE A 15 62.31 11.69 0.10
N ALA A 16 61.90 12.74 -0.62
CA ALA A 16 60.50 13.14 -0.72
C ALA A 16 59.63 12.04 -1.36
N ILE A 17 60.14 11.37 -2.40
CA ILE A 17 59.43 10.26 -3.06
C ILE A 17 59.25 9.08 -2.11
N VAL A 18 60.29 8.72 -1.34
CA VAL A 18 60.21 7.62 -0.37
C VAL A 18 59.20 7.93 0.74
N LEU A 19 59.18 9.16 1.26
CA LEU A 19 58.20 9.59 2.26
C LEU A 19 56.77 9.62 1.70
N PHE A 20 56.59 10.03 0.45
CA PHE A 20 55.28 10.06 -0.20
C PHE A 20 54.71 8.64 -0.39
N ILE A 21 55.52 7.70 -0.90
CA ILE A 21 55.13 6.30 -1.07
C ILE A 21 54.89 5.65 0.30
N GLY A 22 55.78 5.90 1.27
CA GLY A 22 55.62 5.42 2.65
C GLY A 22 54.33 5.92 3.31
N GLY A 23 53.99 7.20 3.13
CA GLY A 23 52.74 7.79 3.63
C GLY A 23 51.50 7.15 3.03
N ILE A 24 51.50 6.89 1.72
CA ILE A 24 50.38 6.19 1.03
C ILE A 24 50.22 4.77 1.55
N LEU A 25 51.32 4.04 1.74
CA LEU A 25 51.28 2.66 2.23
C LEU A 25 50.81 2.60 3.69
N ILE A 26 51.32 3.47 4.57
CA ILE A 26 50.86 3.55 5.96
C ILE A 26 49.39 3.94 6.01
N GLY A 27 48.94 4.94 5.23
CA GLY A 27 47.52 5.31 5.17
C GLY A 27 46.61 4.18 4.70
N ARG A 28 47.07 3.36 3.74
CA ARG A 28 46.30 2.22 3.23
C ARG A 28 46.20 1.06 4.23
N PHE A 29 47.24 0.80 5.02
CA PHE A 29 47.35 -0.42 5.83
C PHE A 29 47.26 -0.20 7.35
N ALA A 30 47.43 1.02 7.85
CA ALA A 30 47.42 1.32 9.28
C ALA A 30 46.06 1.80 9.81
N ILE A 31 45.05 1.97 8.95
CA ILE A 31 43.67 2.25 9.38
C ILE A 31 42.93 0.91 9.51
N PRO A 32 42.77 0.36 10.73
CA PRO A 32 41.92 -0.81 10.94
C PRO A 32 40.48 -0.43 10.56
N ARG A 33 39.89 -1.15 9.60
CA ARG A 33 38.47 -0.99 9.28
C ARG A 33 37.67 -1.50 10.48
N PRO A 34 36.78 -0.69 11.09
CA PRO A 34 35.93 -1.19 12.15
C PRO A 34 35.06 -2.32 11.60
N SER A 35 35.28 -3.54 12.08
CA SER A 35 34.36 -4.66 11.90
C SER A 35 33.20 -4.43 12.86
N ASN A 36 32.20 -3.68 12.39
CA ASN A 36 30.81 -3.61 12.87
C ASN A 36 30.22 -2.26 12.46
N THR A 37 30.06 -2.07 11.16
CA THR A 37 28.94 -1.29 10.63
C THR A 37 28.03 -2.31 9.98
N ILE A 38 26.77 -2.37 10.43
CA ILE A 38 25.72 -2.94 9.60
C ILE A 38 25.68 -2.01 8.39
N ASP A 39 26.23 -2.46 7.25
CA ASP A 39 26.16 -1.74 5.99
C ASP A 39 24.70 -1.71 5.51
N ILE A 40 23.88 -0.84 6.12
CA ILE A 40 22.62 -0.36 5.56
C ILE A 40 22.97 0.71 4.52
N SER A 41 23.74 0.31 3.51
CA SER A 41 23.94 1.00 2.24
C SER A 41 24.96 0.21 1.39
N THR A 42 24.77 -1.10 1.25
CA THR A 42 25.10 -1.70 -0.05
C THR A 42 24.00 -1.24 -0.99
N GLU A 43 24.19 -0.07 -1.60
CA GLU A 43 23.45 0.32 -2.79
C GLU A 43 23.94 -0.61 -3.90
N THR A 44 23.41 -1.84 -3.87
CA THR A 44 23.58 -2.83 -4.93
C THR A 44 22.99 -2.16 -6.16
N LYS A 45 23.84 -1.74 -7.11
CA LYS A 45 23.43 -1.39 -8.47
C LYS A 45 22.89 -2.67 -9.12
N HIS A 46 21.68 -3.07 -8.73
CA HIS A 46 20.87 -4.02 -9.47
C HIS A 46 20.74 -3.45 -10.88
N SER A 47 21.05 -4.27 -11.88
CA SER A 47 20.82 -3.86 -13.26
C SER A 47 19.31 -3.60 -13.42
N GLU A 48 18.96 -2.67 -14.31
CA GLU A 48 17.56 -2.37 -14.64
C GLU A 48 16.77 -3.65 -14.99
N GLU A 49 17.44 -4.61 -15.64
CA GLU A 49 16.91 -5.93 -15.98
C GLU A 49 16.56 -6.78 -14.74
N GLU A 50 17.35 -6.69 -13.66
CA GLU A 50 17.10 -7.43 -12.43
C GLU A 50 15.88 -6.85 -11.67
N TYR A 51 15.76 -5.53 -11.60
CA TYR A 51 14.57 -4.86 -11.03
C TYR A 51 13.30 -5.21 -11.80
N ILE A 52 13.34 -5.17 -13.13
CA ILE A 52 12.19 -5.55 -13.98
C ILE A 52 11.81 -7.01 -13.72
N THR A 53 12.80 -7.90 -13.57
CA THR A 53 12.56 -9.32 -13.29
C THR A 53 11.90 -9.52 -11.92
N ILE A 54 12.43 -8.89 -10.86
CA ILE A 54 11.85 -8.96 -9.51
C ILE A 54 10.42 -8.43 -9.51
N TRP A 55 10.17 -7.29 -10.15
CA TRP A 55 8.85 -6.69 -10.23
C TRP A 55 7.86 -7.56 -11.00
N ASN A 56 8.26 -8.13 -12.13
CA ASN A 56 7.41 -9.03 -12.91
C ASN A 56 7.06 -10.29 -12.13
N ASN A 57 8.04 -10.87 -11.42
CA ASN A 57 7.81 -12.04 -10.57
C ASN A 57 6.87 -11.73 -9.42
N PHE A 58 7.03 -10.58 -8.75
CA PHE A 58 6.13 -10.14 -7.70
C PHE A 58 4.71 -9.90 -8.24
N LYS A 59 4.59 -9.19 -9.37
CA LYS A 59 3.31 -8.96 -10.05
C LYS A 59 2.62 -10.27 -10.39
N GLN A 60 3.35 -11.25 -10.93
CA GLN A 60 2.77 -12.54 -11.27
C GLN A 60 2.30 -13.28 -10.03
N GLN A 61 3.12 -13.36 -8.97
CA GLN A 61 2.72 -13.96 -7.70
C GLN A 61 1.49 -13.28 -7.09
N PHE A 62 1.40 -11.96 -7.17
CA PHE A 62 0.23 -11.21 -6.72
C PHE A 62 -1.02 -11.60 -7.52
N LEU A 63 -0.92 -11.61 -8.86
CA LEU A 63 -2.06 -11.99 -9.71
C LEU A 63 -2.49 -13.45 -9.47
N ASP A 64 -1.53 -14.37 -9.29
CA ASP A 64 -1.79 -15.79 -9.02
C ASP A 64 -2.42 -16.00 -7.63
N SER A 65 -2.21 -15.06 -6.70
CA SER A 65 -2.85 -15.09 -5.37
C SER A 65 -4.32 -14.66 -5.38
N ILE A 66 -4.80 -14.03 -6.46
CA ILE A 66 -6.20 -13.60 -6.56
C ILE A 66 -7.06 -14.80 -6.93
N SER A 67 -7.99 -15.16 -6.04
CA SER A 67 -8.89 -16.30 -6.21
C SER A 67 -10.31 -15.86 -6.54
N ALA A 68 -10.85 -16.34 -7.66
CA ALA A 68 -12.25 -16.12 -8.02
C ALA A 68 -13.22 -16.71 -7.00
N HIS A 69 -12.87 -17.85 -6.39
CA HIS A 69 -13.65 -18.48 -5.33
C HIS A 69 -13.73 -17.60 -4.07
N GLU A 70 -12.62 -17.00 -3.66
CA GLU A 70 -12.60 -16.09 -2.50
C GLU A 70 -13.39 -14.81 -2.79
N ILE A 71 -13.35 -14.29 -4.03
CA ILE A 71 -14.17 -13.16 -4.45
C ILE A 71 -15.67 -13.53 -4.36
N GLU A 72 -16.05 -14.70 -4.87
CA GLU A 72 -17.43 -15.19 -4.81
C GLU A 72 -17.90 -15.36 -3.36
N SER A 73 -17.10 -16.01 -2.50
CA SER A 73 -17.43 -16.19 -1.09
C SER A 73 -17.62 -14.84 -0.38
N ASN A 74 -16.70 -13.90 -0.58
CA ASN A 74 -16.83 -12.56 0.01
C ASN A 74 -18.08 -11.84 -0.48
N LEU A 75 -18.39 -11.92 -1.79
CA LEU A 75 -19.60 -11.31 -2.33
C LEU A 75 -20.87 -11.93 -1.74
N ARG A 76 -20.91 -13.26 -1.58
CA ARG A 76 -22.04 -13.95 -0.94
C ARG A 76 -22.20 -13.51 0.50
N ASP A 77 -21.12 -13.34 1.26
CA ASP A 77 -21.18 -12.90 2.64
C ASP A 77 -21.69 -11.45 2.76
N TYR A 78 -21.15 -10.53 1.95
CA TYR A 78 -21.52 -9.11 2.01
C TYR A 78 -22.93 -8.82 1.45
N ALA A 79 -23.41 -9.63 0.51
CA ALA A 79 -24.75 -9.44 -0.07
C ALA A 79 -25.89 -10.08 0.76
N GLN A 80 -25.60 -10.78 1.86
CA GLN A 80 -26.62 -11.47 2.67
C GLN A 80 -27.54 -10.52 3.45
N GLN A 81 -27.07 -9.32 3.77
CA GLN A 81 -27.80 -8.36 4.59
C GLN A 81 -27.82 -6.98 3.93
N THR A 82 -28.85 -6.20 4.24
CA THR A 82 -28.96 -4.83 3.74
C THR A 82 -28.00 -3.92 4.47
N HIS A 83 -26.97 -3.42 3.79
CA HIS A 83 -25.98 -2.49 4.32
C HIS A 83 -26.32 -1.04 3.95
N LEU A 84 -27.51 -0.58 4.37
CA LEU A 84 -27.93 0.78 4.08
C LEU A 84 -27.06 1.78 4.86
N ALA A 85 -26.47 2.75 4.16
CA ALA A 85 -25.54 3.70 4.78
C ALA A 85 -26.11 4.32 6.06
N GLY A 86 -25.32 4.34 7.14
CA GLY A 86 -25.70 4.94 8.42
C GLY A 86 -26.63 4.10 9.31
N THR A 87 -26.94 2.85 8.93
CA THR A 87 -27.63 1.89 9.80
C THR A 87 -26.64 1.09 10.65
N ASP A 88 -27.15 0.31 11.62
CA ASP A 88 -26.33 -0.60 12.41
C ASP A 88 -25.70 -1.71 11.56
N ASP A 89 -26.40 -2.20 10.54
CA ASP A 89 -25.91 -3.25 9.63
C ASP A 89 -24.69 -2.77 8.83
N ASP A 90 -24.72 -1.52 8.33
CA ASP A 90 -23.59 -0.87 7.65
C ASP A 90 -22.36 -0.77 8.59
N ARG A 91 -22.58 -0.43 9.87
CA ARG A 91 -21.49 -0.42 10.86
C ARG A 91 -20.91 -1.82 11.11
N LEU A 92 -21.75 -2.84 11.24
CA LEU A 92 -21.30 -4.22 11.45
C LEU A 92 -20.49 -4.74 10.25
N GLU A 93 -20.87 -4.38 9.03
CA GLU A 93 -20.10 -4.71 7.85
C GLU A 93 -18.72 -4.02 7.84
N ALA A 94 -18.66 -2.72 8.18
CA ALA A 94 -17.41 -1.99 8.30
C ALA A 94 -16.46 -2.63 9.34
N GLU A 95 -17.00 -3.07 10.49
CA GLU A 95 -16.26 -3.80 11.52
C GLU A 95 -15.76 -5.16 11.03
N SER A 96 -16.57 -5.89 10.26
CA SER A 96 -16.20 -7.17 9.64
C SER A 96 -15.05 -7.02 8.64
N ILE A 97 -15.13 -6.03 7.74
CA ILE A 97 -14.06 -5.72 6.78
C ILE A 97 -12.78 -5.34 7.52
N ALA A 98 -12.87 -4.48 8.54
CA ALA A 98 -11.72 -4.10 9.34
C ALA A 98 -11.10 -5.31 10.06
N GLY A 99 -11.92 -6.25 10.55
CA GLY A 99 -11.49 -7.52 11.12
C GLY A 99 -10.71 -8.37 10.11
N LYS A 100 -11.25 -8.56 8.90
CA LYS A 100 -10.58 -9.31 7.82
C LYS A 100 -9.24 -8.71 7.46
N TRP A 101 -9.17 -7.38 7.29
CA TRP A 101 -7.93 -6.66 6.96
C TRP A 101 -6.86 -6.78 8.06
N ARG A 102 -7.24 -6.65 9.33
CA ARG A 102 -6.34 -6.92 10.46
C ARG A 102 -5.85 -8.37 10.45
N GLY A 103 -6.74 -9.32 10.13
CA GLY A 103 -6.40 -10.73 9.96
C GLY A 103 -5.35 -10.98 8.87
N HIS A 104 -5.30 -10.13 7.84
CA HIS A 104 -4.27 -10.14 6.80
C HIS A 104 -2.99 -9.36 7.16
N GLY A 105 -2.90 -8.81 8.38
CA GLY A 105 -1.73 -8.11 8.88
C GLY A 105 -1.67 -6.62 8.53
N LEU A 106 -2.79 -6.03 8.09
CA LEU A 106 -2.89 -4.59 7.85
C LEU A 106 -3.16 -3.82 9.15
N ASP A 107 -2.64 -2.60 9.23
CA ASP A 107 -3.05 -1.62 10.25
C ASP A 107 -4.33 -0.91 9.79
N VAL A 108 -5.39 -0.96 10.61
CA VAL A 108 -6.75 -0.60 10.19
C VAL A 108 -7.48 0.23 11.23
N THR A 109 -7.98 1.38 10.80
CA THR A 109 -8.79 2.31 11.59
C THR A 109 -10.11 2.61 10.87
N ILE A 110 -11.20 2.72 11.61
CA ILE A 110 -12.52 3.14 11.11
C ILE A 110 -12.73 4.61 11.50
N HIS A 111 -13.13 5.45 10.54
CA HIS A 111 -13.34 6.88 10.74
C HIS A 111 -14.83 7.23 10.54
N PRO A 112 -15.57 7.54 11.61
CA PRO A 112 -16.96 7.97 11.50
C PRO A 112 -17.05 9.46 11.11
N TYR A 113 -18.12 9.81 10.39
CA TYR A 113 -18.47 11.18 10.06
C TYR A 113 -19.97 11.40 10.23
N ASP A 114 -20.34 12.55 10.80
CA ASP A 114 -21.72 12.99 10.87
C ASP A 114 -22.09 13.68 9.55
N VAL A 115 -22.87 12.99 8.72
CA VAL A 115 -23.32 13.47 7.41
C VAL A 115 -24.85 13.49 7.34
N LEU A 116 -25.39 14.40 6.54
CA LEU A 116 -26.83 14.47 6.32
C LEU A 116 -27.24 13.36 5.34
N LEU A 117 -28.01 12.39 5.84
CA LEU A 117 -28.61 11.31 5.05
C LEU A 117 -30.13 11.55 4.88
N SER A 118 -30.73 10.84 3.93
CA SER A 118 -32.16 10.95 3.63
C SER A 118 -32.74 9.56 3.41
N TYR A 119 -33.79 9.23 4.16
CA TYR A 119 -34.50 7.96 4.07
C TYR A 119 -35.99 8.19 3.79
N PRO A 120 -36.68 7.24 3.15
CA PRO A 120 -38.13 7.27 3.07
C PRO A 120 -38.78 7.21 4.47
N ASP A 121 -39.97 7.78 4.61
CA ASP A 121 -40.76 7.63 5.83
C ASP A 121 -41.36 6.21 5.87
N PRO A 122 -41.06 5.41 6.93
CA PRO A 122 -41.58 4.05 7.03
C PRO A 122 -43.09 3.99 7.33
N ILE A 123 -43.67 5.05 7.87
CA ILE A 123 -45.11 5.16 8.18
C ILE A 123 -45.87 5.68 6.96
N GLN A 124 -45.27 6.60 6.20
CA GLN A 124 -45.84 7.17 4.98
C GLN A 124 -44.96 6.86 3.75
N PRO A 125 -45.06 5.64 3.19
CA PRO A 125 -44.22 5.24 2.07
C PRO A 125 -44.52 6.04 0.80
N ASN A 126 -43.50 6.17 -0.03
CA ASN A 126 -43.64 6.77 -1.36
C ASN A 126 -44.45 5.82 -2.26
N ILE A 127 -45.50 6.35 -2.89
CA ILE A 127 -46.36 5.59 -3.82
C ILE A 127 -46.53 6.35 -5.14
N VAL A 128 -46.80 5.60 -6.21
CA VAL A 128 -47.17 6.13 -7.52
C VAL A 128 -48.57 5.66 -7.85
N SER A 129 -49.43 6.57 -8.31
CA SER A 129 -50.83 6.28 -8.62
C SER A 129 -51.22 6.80 -10.01
N ILE A 130 -52.11 6.08 -10.69
CA ILE A 130 -52.68 6.46 -11.98
C ILE A 130 -54.16 6.74 -11.78
N PHE A 131 -54.62 7.90 -12.27
CA PHE A 131 -56.02 8.33 -12.22
C PHE A 131 -56.59 8.46 -13.63
N ASP A 132 -57.89 8.19 -13.79
CA ASP A 132 -58.62 8.45 -15.02
C ASP A 132 -58.95 9.96 -15.19
N PRO A 133 -59.47 10.40 -16.36
CA PRO A 133 -59.89 11.80 -16.54
C PRO A 133 -61.01 12.27 -15.60
N ASN A 134 -61.72 11.35 -14.95
CA ASN A 134 -62.75 11.63 -13.96
C ASN A 134 -62.20 11.61 -12.51
N ASN A 135 -60.87 11.52 -12.35
CA ASN A 135 -60.16 11.47 -11.07
C ASN A 135 -60.41 10.20 -10.23
N ASN A 136 -60.80 9.09 -10.86
CA ASN A 136 -60.89 7.77 -10.21
C ASN A 136 -59.54 7.05 -10.24
N LEU A 137 -59.20 6.37 -9.15
CA LEU A 137 -57.98 5.58 -9.04
C LEU A 137 -58.05 4.34 -9.96
N ILE A 138 -57.12 4.24 -10.91
CA ILE A 138 -56.95 3.08 -11.80
C ILE A 138 -55.92 2.11 -11.24
N PHE A 139 -54.83 2.64 -10.68
CA PHE A 139 -53.70 1.85 -10.20
C PHE A 139 -52.96 2.57 -9.09
N GLN A 140 -52.38 1.81 -8.17
CA GLN A 140 -51.46 2.28 -7.15
C GLN A 140 -50.32 1.28 -6.97
N SER A 141 -49.09 1.76 -6.88
CA SER A 141 -47.93 0.93 -6.58
C SER A 141 -47.94 0.44 -5.13
N ASN A 142 -47.26 -0.67 -4.87
CA ASN A 142 -46.92 -1.04 -3.49
C ASN A 142 -45.91 -0.03 -2.94
N GLY A 143 -46.15 0.48 -1.73
CA GLY A 143 -45.25 1.42 -1.04
C GLY A 143 -44.16 0.73 -0.22
N SER A 144 -44.25 -0.58 -0.06
CA SER A 144 -43.27 -1.39 0.67
C SER A 144 -42.84 -2.58 -0.18
N GLU A 145 -41.59 -2.97 -0.02
CA GLU A 145 -41.07 -4.22 -0.58
C GLU A 145 -41.51 -5.39 0.29
N SER A 146 -41.84 -6.52 -0.33
CA SER A 146 -42.09 -7.76 0.40
C SER A 146 -40.76 -8.35 0.85
N ILE A 147 -40.69 -8.81 2.11
CA ILE A 147 -39.51 -9.56 2.58
C ILE A 147 -39.38 -10.82 1.72
N PHE A 148 -38.30 -10.92 0.96
CA PHE A 148 -37.94 -12.14 0.24
C PHE A 148 -37.27 -13.08 1.25
N SER A 149 -38.07 -13.84 2.00
CA SER A 149 -37.54 -14.98 2.77
C SER A 149 -37.72 -16.23 1.93
N GLU A 150 -36.62 -16.79 1.40
CA GLU A 150 -36.60 -18.21 1.05
C GLU A 150 -36.52 -19.00 2.36
N ASP A 151 -37.52 -19.83 2.62
CA ASP A 151 -37.48 -20.88 3.66
C ASP A 151 -36.40 -21.93 3.35
#